data_AF-A0A086LVB7-F1
#
_entry.id   AF-A0A086LVB7-F1
#
_cell.length_a   1.000
_cell.length_b   1.000
_cell.length_c   1.000
_cell.angle_alpha   90.00
_cell.angle_beta   90.00
_cell.angle_gamma   90.00
#
_symmetry.space_group_name_H-M   'P 1'
#
loop_
_entity.id
_entity.type
_entity.pdbx_description
1 polymer ?
#
loop_
_entity_poly.entity_id
_entity_poly.type
_entity_poly.pdbx_seq_one_letter_code
_entity_poly.pdbx_strand_id
1 'polypeptide(L)'
;IPEGTIVFPKVPLIRIEGPLAICQLVETPVLNILNFAILVATNAARHRLAAGWDKELLEFGARRAQGPDGALSASRYSYLGGFDGTSNTLAAYLFDIPLRGTMAHSFVTSFSSFDQLKPELVVPPAAPTDAALQPEKGVVNGPRSAPVLRGKDIIERVLKYRQKVIDLWPSENLDSMMNMGELAAFTAFAQTFPNAFLALVDTYDTLCSGVPNALVVSAALLECGYHPRGIRLDSGDLAYLSREVRKLFHEAAAAFEMPDLGRLKIAASNDLNEVVISSVRDEGHEIDIFAIGTNLVTCQAQPALGMVYKLVELDGAACMKVSQVFEKASLPCKKEAYRLFTKDGAPAVDLLQEAKDPPPVEGKRIFCRHLYDDRKRCFLVPSKVQRLLQPYISHGKLVLEPLSLEEARMQCITGLRSLRKDLTRLVNPTPFK
;
A
#
# COMPACT_ATOMS: atom_id res chain seq x y z
N ILE A 1 0.09 -21.94 -7.18
CA ILE A 1 0.30 -21.62 -5.74
C ILE A 1 -0.77 -20.61 -5.37
N PRO A 2 -1.42 -20.68 -4.19
CA PRO A 2 -2.42 -19.69 -3.77
C PRO A 2 -1.85 -18.26 -3.76
N GLU A 3 -2.67 -17.27 -4.12
CA GLU A 3 -2.30 -15.86 -4.02
C GLU A 3 -1.89 -15.48 -2.58
N GLY A 4 -1.01 -14.48 -2.44
CA GLY A 4 -0.44 -14.07 -1.16
C GLY A 4 0.65 -14.99 -0.61
N THR A 5 0.85 -16.18 -1.15
CA THR A 5 1.97 -17.05 -0.74
C THR A 5 3.31 -16.41 -1.12
N ILE A 6 4.26 -16.32 -0.18
CA ILE A 6 5.64 -15.94 -0.50
C ILE A 6 6.26 -17.00 -1.40
N VAL A 7 6.88 -16.61 -2.50
CA VAL A 7 7.50 -17.55 -3.46
C VAL A 7 8.94 -17.16 -3.73
N PHE A 8 9.75 -18.13 -4.15
CA PHE A 8 11.17 -17.95 -4.41
C PHE A 8 11.54 -18.35 -5.84
N PRO A 9 12.65 -17.81 -6.38
CA PRO A 9 13.12 -18.18 -7.71
C PRO A 9 13.31 -19.69 -7.87
N LYS A 10 13.13 -20.18 -9.10
CA LYS A 10 13.36 -21.59 -9.50
C LYS A 10 12.38 -22.61 -8.90
N VAL A 11 11.33 -22.16 -8.24
CA VAL A 11 10.18 -23.00 -7.82
C VAL A 11 9.03 -22.80 -8.83
N PRO A 12 8.35 -23.87 -9.29
CA PRO A 12 7.19 -23.72 -10.17
C PRO A 12 6.04 -23.02 -9.44
N LEU A 13 5.52 -21.93 -10.02
CA LEU A 13 4.38 -21.19 -9.46
C LEU A 13 3.03 -21.74 -9.94
N ILE A 14 3.01 -22.20 -11.18
CA ILE A 14 1.87 -22.83 -11.85
C ILE A 14 2.34 -24.07 -12.60
N ARG A 15 1.47 -25.06 -12.69
CA ARG A 15 1.63 -26.23 -13.55
C ARG A 15 0.37 -26.38 -14.38
N ILE A 16 0.54 -26.51 -15.70
CA ILE A 16 -0.55 -26.69 -16.66
C ILE A 16 -0.33 -28.04 -17.34
N GLU A 17 -1.39 -28.83 -17.44
CA GLU A 17 -1.37 -30.19 -17.95
C GLU A 17 -2.59 -30.40 -18.84
N GLY A 18 -2.38 -30.97 -20.02
CA GLY A 18 -3.40 -31.11 -21.06
C GLY A 18 -2.79 -31.26 -22.45
N PRO A 19 -3.62 -31.18 -23.51
CA PRO A 19 -3.16 -31.29 -24.89
C PRO A 19 -2.08 -30.24 -25.19
N LEU A 20 -0.98 -30.68 -25.80
CA LEU A 20 0.21 -29.85 -26.05
C LEU A 20 -0.14 -28.50 -26.71
N ALA A 21 -0.99 -28.52 -27.74
CA ALA A 21 -1.41 -27.31 -28.44
C ALA A 21 -2.09 -26.29 -27.51
N ILE A 22 -2.95 -26.74 -26.60
CA ILE A 22 -3.65 -25.86 -25.65
C ILE A 22 -2.68 -25.32 -24.60
N CYS A 23 -1.84 -26.18 -24.03
CA CYS A 23 -0.82 -25.80 -23.06
C CYS A 23 0.19 -24.79 -23.63
N GLN A 24 0.44 -24.83 -24.94
CA GLN A 24 1.32 -23.89 -25.63
C GLN A 24 0.64 -22.53 -25.90
N LEU A 25 -0.66 -22.53 -26.24
CA LEU A 25 -1.42 -21.30 -26.50
C LEU A 25 -1.57 -20.42 -25.25
N VAL A 26 -1.65 -21.03 -24.06
CA VAL A 26 -1.84 -20.29 -22.80
C VAL A 26 -0.55 -19.69 -22.24
N GLU A 27 0.63 -20.03 -22.78
CA GLU A 27 1.92 -19.54 -22.28
C GLU A 27 1.96 -18.01 -22.19
N THR A 28 1.69 -17.33 -23.30
CA THR A 28 1.77 -15.87 -23.41
C THR A 28 0.84 -15.14 -22.43
N PRO A 29 -0.48 -15.41 -22.39
CA PRO A 29 -1.37 -14.71 -21.46
C PRO A 29 -1.04 -15.01 -19.99
N VAL A 30 -0.68 -16.25 -19.65
CA VAL A 30 -0.30 -16.62 -18.28
C VAL A 30 0.96 -15.86 -17.85
N LEU A 31 1.98 -15.79 -18.69
CA LEU A 31 3.19 -15.03 -18.40
C LEU A 31 2.92 -13.53 -18.27
N ASN A 32 2.10 -12.96 -19.15
CA ASN A 32 1.76 -11.54 -19.11
C ASN A 32 1.08 -11.15 -17.79
N ILE A 33 0.03 -11.89 -17.41
CA ILE A 33 -0.75 -11.62 -16.20
C ILE A 33 0.10 -11.84 -14.94
N LEU A 34 0.75 -13.01 -14.84
CA LEU A 34 1.45 -13.37 -13.60
C LEU A 34 2.74 -12.59 -13.39
N ASN A 35 3.51 -12.24 -14.44
CA ASN A 35 4.71 -11.42 -14.27
C ASN A 35 4.34 -10.08 -13.62
N PHE A 36 3.32 -9.39 -14.14
CA PHE A 36 2.92 -8.09 -13.64
C PHE A 36 2.34 -8.18 -12.22
N ALA A 37 1.41 -9.11 -12.01
CA ALA A 37 0.77 -9.34 -10.71
C ALA A 37 1.77 -9.56 -9.57
N ILE A 38 2.70 -10.50 -9.78
CA ILE A 38 3.70 -10.86 -8.77
C ILE A 38 4.69 -9.72 -8.57
N LEU A 39 5.09 -9.04 -9.65
CA LEU A 39 6.03 -7.92 -9.58
C LEU A 39 5.47 -6.78 -8.74
N VAL A 40 4.24 -6.33 -9.00
CA VAL A 40 3.62 -5.23 -8.26
C VAL A 40 3.38 -5.61 -6.80
N ALA A 41 2.87 -6.82 -6.53
CA ALA A 41 2.67 -7.28 -5.15
C ALA A 41 4.00 -7.36 -4.38
N THR A 42 5.07 -7.83 -5.03
CA THR A 42 6.40 -7.89 -4.42
C THR A 42 6.95 -6.49 -4.17
N ASN A 43 6.77 -5.56 -5.12
CA ASN A 43 7.21 -4.19 -4.96
C ASN A 43 6.47 -3.49 -3.82
N ALA A 44 5.15 -3.70 -3.72
CA ALA A 44 4.34 -3.20 -2.63
C ALA A 44 4.79 -3.76 -1.27
N ALA A 45 5.10 -5.06 -1.19
CA ALA A 45 5.66 -5.69 0.01
C ALA A 45 7.00 -5.08 0.42
N ARG A 46 7.87 -4.74 -0.53
CA ARG A 46 9.15 -4.05 -0.25
C ARG A 46 8.92 -2.66 0.35
N HIS A 47 7.98 -1.89 -0.19
CA HIS A 47 7.62 -0.58 0.36
C HIS A 47 7.02 -0.72 1.77
N ARG A 48 6.16 -1.72 2.01
CA ARG A 48 5.65 -2.06 3.35
C ARG A 48 6.78 -2.34 4.35
N LEU A 49 7.76 -3.14 3.95
CA LEU A 49 8.91 -3.45 4.81
C LEU A 49 9.79 -2.21 5.07
N ALA A 50 9.92 -1.31 4.10
CA ALA A 50 10.67 -0.06 4.24
C ALA A 50 9.95 0.95 5.15
N ALA A 51 8.64 1.14 4.97
CA ALA A 51 7.84 2.09 5.74
C ALA A 51 7.60 1.62 7.18
N GLY A 52 7.56 0.31 7.40
CA GLY A 52 7.14 -0.26 8.69
C GLY A 52 5.65 -0.58 8.72
N TRP A 53 5.24 -1.25 9.81
CA TRP A 53 3.87 -1.71 10.00
C TRP A 53 2.99 -0.70 10.74
N ASP A 54 3.59 0.35 11.30
CA ASP A 54 2.95 1.43 12.04
C ASP A 54 2.53 2.61 11.15
N LYS A 55 2.96 2.62 9.89
CA LYS A 55 2.64 3.67 8.90
C LYS A 55 1.55 3.23 7.95
N GLU A 56 0.74 4.17 7.47
CA GLU A 56 -0.26 3.91 6.42
C GLU A 56 0.40 4.05 5.03
N LEU A 57 0.08 3.15 4.11
CA LEU A 57 0.57 3.19 2.72
C LEU A 57 -0.57 3.32 1.73
N LEU A 58 -0.52 4.32 0.85
CA LEU A 58 -1.57 4.59 -0.13
C LEU A 58 -1.04 4.51 -1.57
N GLU A 59 -1.80 3.84 -2.45
CA GLU A 59 -1.44 3.67 -3.86
C GLU A 59 -2.04 4.80 -4.72
N PHE A 60 -1.20 5.75 -5.14
CA PHE A 60 -1.57 6.97 -5.89
C PHE A 60 -0.96 6.99 -7.32
N GLY A 61 -0.67 5.81 -7.87
CA GLY A 61 0.09 5.63 -9.11
C GLY A 61 -0.74 5.49 -10.38
N ALA A 62 -2.06 5.33 -10.31
CA ALA A 62 -2.94 5.09 -11.46
C ALA A 62 -2.62 5.94 -12.71
N ARG A 63 -2.29 7.23 -12.55
CA ARG A 63 -1.94 8.16 -13.64
C ARG A 63 -0.63 7.84 -14.41
N ARG A 64 0.21 6.97 -13.88
CA ARG A 64 1.49 6.52 -14.49
C ARG A 64 1.52 5.00 -14.75
N ALA A 65 0.47 4.29 -14.37
CA ALA A 65 0.38 2.86 -14.61
C ALA A 65 0.36 2.55 -16.11
N GLN A 66 0.92 1.40 -16.50
CA GLN A 66 1.18 1.09 -17.91
C GLN A 66 0.01 0.34 -18.55
N GLY A 67 -0.58 0.94 -19.58
CA GLY A 67 -1.67 0.34 -20.35
C GLY A 67 -3.06 0.45 -19.70
N PRO A 68 -4.11 -0.02 -20.40
CA PRO A 68 -5.51 0.16 -19.98
C PRO A 68 -5.84 -0.56 -18.67
N ASP A 69 -5.34 -1.79 -18.49
CA ASP A 69 -5.58 -2.59 -17.27
C ASP A 69 -4.53 -2.36 -16.17
N GLY A 70 -3.48 -1.59 -16.48
CA GLY A 70 -2.33 -1.41 -15.60
C GLY A 70 -2.70 -0.76 -14.28
N ALA A 71 -3.55 0.28 -14.31
CA ALA A 71 -3.97 0.97 -13.10
C ALA A 71 -4.82 0.05 -12.19
N LEU A 72 -5.82 -0.63 -12.74
CA LEU A 72 -6.69 -1.52 -11.97
C LEU A 72 -5.92 -2.68 -11.35
N SER A 73 -5.08 -3.35 -12.16
CA SER A 73 -4.27 -4.45 -11.70
C SER A 73 -3.26 -4.00 -10.66
N ALA A 74 -2.57 -2.87 -10.89
CA ALA A 74 -1.60 -2.35 -9.94
C ALA A 74 -2.24 -2.07 -8.58
N SER A 75 -3.38 -1.38 -8.54
CA SER A 75 -4.09 -1.10 -7.28
C SER A 75 -4.46 -2.38 -6.52
N ARG A 76 -4.97 -3.42 -7.20
CA ARG A 76 -5.29 -4.72 -6.59
C ARG A 76 -4.06 -5.37 -5.96
N TYR A 77 -2.98 -5.47 -6.72
CA TYR A 77 -1.78 -6.17 -6.26
C TYR A 77 -0.95 -5.34 -5.27
N SER A 78 -1.02 -4.01 -5.32
CA SER A 78 -0.46 -3.14 -4.28
C SER A 78 -1.18 -3.35 -2.95
N TYR A 79 -2.52 -3.43 -2.96
CA TYR A 79 -3.28 -3.78 -1.77
C TYR A 79 -2.92 -5.18 -1.27
N LEU A 80 -2.89 -6.19 -2.13
CA LEU A 80 -2.47 -7.55 -1.73
C LEU A 80 -1.08 -7.57 -1.08
N GLY A 81 -0.12 -6.82 -1.65
CA GLY A 81 1.25 -6.72 -1.16
C GLY A 81 1.43 -5.90 0.12
N GLY A 82 0.37 -5.25 0.61
CA GLY A 82 0.33 -4.63 1.94
C GLY A 82 0.04 -3.13 1.99
N PHE A 83 -0.42 -2.49 0.91
CA PHE A 83 -0.89 -1.09 0.94
C PHE A 83 -2.29 -0.98 1.51
N ASP A 84 -2.62 0.07 2.26
CA ASP A 84 -3.87 0.16 3.03
C ASP A 84 -5.04 0.78 2.26
N GLY A 85 -4.77 1.45 1.15
CA GLY A 85 -5.81 2.03 0.31
C GLY A 85 -5.29 2.46 -1.07
N THR A 86 -6.22 2.86 -1.94
CA THR A 86 -5.93 3.31 -3.31
C THR A 86 -6.68 4.58 -3.65
N SER A 87 -6.14 5.36 -4.59
CA SER A 87 -6.85 6.46 -5.27
C SER A 87 -7.72 6.00 -6.45
N ASN A 88 -7.61 4.74 -6.86
CA ASN A 88 -8.30 4.19 -8.02
C ASN A 88 -9.73 3.79 -7.65
N THR A 89 -10.71 4.58 -8.10
CA THR A 89 -12.13 4.37 -7.83
C THR A 89 -12.67 3.06 -8.40
N LEU A 90 -12.17 2.62 -9.56
CA LEU A 90 -12.58 1.35 -10.15
C LEU A 90 -12.08 0.16 -9.33
N ALA A 91 -10.84 0.23 -8.83
CA ALA A 91 -10.29 -0.81 -7.96
C ALA A 91 -11.03 -0.88 -6.62
N ALA A 92 -11.34 0.27 -6.02
CA ALA A 92 -12.17 0.34 -4.81
C ALA A 92 -13.55 -0.28 -5.03
N TYR A 93 -14.20 0.03 -6.16
CA TYR A 93 -15.52 -0.51 -6.49
C TYR A 93 -15.51 -2.03 -6.73
N LEU A 94 -14.54 -2.55 -7.49
CA LEU A 94 -14.51 -3.96 -7.87
C LEU A 94 -13.97 -4.89 -6.78
N PHE A 95 -13.05 -4.40 -5.96
CA PHE A 95 -12.29 -5.23 -5.02
C PHE A 95 -12.48 -4.84 -3.55
N ASP A 96 -13.37 -3.90 -3.26
CA ASP A 96 -13.65 -3.39 -1.90
C ASP A 96 -12.38 -2.85 -1.20
N ILE A 97 -11.47 -2.27 -1.99
CA ILE A 97 -10.24 -1.66 -1.47
C ILE A 97 -10.59 -0.29 -0.88
N PRO A 98 -10.11 0.07 0.33
CA PRO A 98 -10.35 1.39 0.90
C PRO A 98 -9.94 2.52 -0.05
N LEU A 99 -10.92 3.33 -0.45
CA LEU A 99 -10.70 4.50 -1.30
C LEU A 99 -10.11 5.63 -0.45
N ARG A 100 -9.03 6.24 -0.94
CA ARG A 100 -8.35 7.37 -0.30
C ARG A 100 -7.98 8.40 -1.36
N GLY A 101 -8.17 9.67 -1.04
CA GLY A 101 -7.89 10.77 -1.95
C GLY A 101 -7.77 12.10 -1.21
N THR A 102 -7.18 13.08 -1.87
CA THR A 102 -6.96 14.44 -1.36
C THR A 102 -7.31 15.44 -2.45
N MET A 103 -6.97 16.71 -2.23
CA MET A 103 -6.90 17.72 -3.29
C MET A 103 -5.60 17.63 -4.12
N ALA A 104 -5.61 18.27 -5.28
CA ALA A 104 -4.47 18.41 -6.19
C ALA A 104 -4.07 19.88 -6.33
N HIS A 105 -2.82 20.16 -6.75
CA HIS A 105 -2.36 21.53 -6.96
C HIS A 105 -3.25 22.33 -7.91
N SER A 106 -3.76 21.71 -8.97
CA SER A 106 -4.69 22.37 -9.92
C SER A 106 -5.99 22.86 -9.26
N PHE A 107 -6.44 22.19 -8.19
CA PHE A 107 -7.57 22.66 -7.42
C PHE A 107 -7.17 23.89 -6.58
N VAL A 108 -6.03 23.82 -5.88
CA VAL A 108 -5.54 24.93 -5.05
C VAL A 108 -5.31 26.20 -5.89
N THR A 109 -4.65 26.08 -7.04
CA THR A 109 -4.33 27.21 -7.92
C THR A 109 -5.53 27.77 -8.69
N SER A 110 -6.70 27.13 -8.61
CA SER A 110 -7.93 27.65 -9.24
C SER A 110 -8.64 28.74 -8.42
N PHE A 111 -8.15 29.01 -7.20
CA PHE A 111 -8.69 30.02 -6.29
C PHE A 111 -7.74 31.20 -6.13
N SER A 112 -8.31 32.41 -6.07
CA SER A 112 -7.62 33.67 -5.83
C SER A 112 -8.12 34.39 -4.57
N SER A 113 -9.40 34.22 -4.20
CA SER A 113 -9.99 34.90 -3.05
C SER A 113 -11.21 34.16 -2.49
N PHE A 114 -11.75 34.67 -1.37
CA PHE A 114 -12.94 34.13 -0.72
C PHE A 114 -14.24 34.40 -1.51
N ASP A 115 -14.21 35.28 -2.51
CA ASP A 115 -15.37 35.60 -3.36
C ASP A 115 -15.85 34.39 -4.18
N GLN A 116 -14.97 33.39 -4.35
CA GLN A 116 -15.27 32.14 -5.05
C GLN A 116 -15.89 31.06 -4.13
N LEU A 117 -16.00 31.33 -2.82
CA LEU A 117 -16.64 30.42 -1.87
C LEU A 117 -18.16 30.46 -2.00
N LYS A 118 -18.82 29.42 -1.48
CA LYS A 118 -20.29 29.30 -1.52
C LYS A 118 -20.86 29.36 -0.10
N PRO A 119 -21.24 30.54 0.41
CA PRO A 119 -21.75 30.70 1.78
C PRO A 119 -23.03 29.90 2.06
N GLU A 120 -23.85 29.69 1.03
CA GLU A 120 -25.13 28.99 1.13
C GLU A 120 -25.02 27.46 1.00
N LEU A 121 -23.81 26.92 0.78
CA LEU A 121 -23.62 25.48 0.65
C LEU A 121 -24.01 24.78 1.96
N VAL A 122 -24.86 23.77 1.88
CA VAL A 122 -25.15 22.91 3.04
C VAL A 122 -23.95 21.99 3.25
N VAL A 123 -23.34 22.06 4.43
CA VAL A 123 -22.17 21.24 4.77
C VAL A 123 -22.66 19.84 5.14
N PRO A 124 -22.09 18.76 4.57
CA PRO A 124 -22.47 17.39 4.92
C PRO A 124 -22.30 17.12 6.42
N PRO A 125 -23.19 16.35 7.07
CA PRO A 125 -23.11 16.11 8.51
C PRO A 125 -21.79 15.42 8.89
N ALA A 126 -21.35 15.66 10.13
CA ALA A 126 -20.21 14.96 10.69
C ALA A 126 -20.47 13.45 10.69
N ALA A 127 -19.51 12.69 10.15
CA ALA A 127 -19.57 11.24 10.22
C ALA A 127 -19.41 10.79 11.68
N PRO A 128 -20.10 9.74 12.13
CA PRO A 128 -19.81 9.14 13.43
C PRO A 128 -18.32 8.76 13.47
N THR A 129 -17.65 9.07 14.58
CA THR A 129 -16.25 8.66 14.79
C THR A 129 -16.14 7.15 14.73
N ASP A 130 -14.99 6.61 14.30
CA ASP A 130 -14.76 5.15 14.23
C ASP A 130 -14.99 4.44 15.59
N ALA A 131 -14.97 5.18 16.71
CA ALA A 131 -15.31 4.68 18.05
C ALA A 131 -16.82 4.44 18.28
N ALA A 132 -17.70 5.06 17.50
CA ALA A 132 -19.16 5.01 17.65
C ALA A 132 -19.84 3.88 16.84
N LEU A 133 -19.07 3.04 16.14
CA LEU A 133 -19.58 1.94 15.32
C LEU A 133 -19.81 0.62 16.09
N GLN A 134 -19.78 0.62 17.42
CA GLN A 134 -20.26 -0.52 18.20
C GLN A 134 -21.79 -0.47 18.34
N PRO A 135 -22.55 -1.53 17.99
CA PRO A 135 -24.00 -1.50 18.06
C PRO A 135 -24.46 -1.69 19.51
N GLU A 136 -24.67 -0.60 20.25
CA GLU A 136 -25.44 -0.67 21.49
C GLU A 136 -26.93 -0.78 21.17
N LYS A 137 -27.51 -1.94 21.49
CA LYS A 137 -28.96 -2.15 21.52
C LYS A 137 -29.56 -1.36 22.69
N GLY A 138 -30.26 -0.27 22.42
CA GLY A 138 -31.15 0.30 23.45
C GLY A 138 -31.60 1.74 23.23
N VAL A 139 -32.92 1.90 23.08
CA VAL A 139 -33.72 3.13 23.28
C VAL A 139 -33.57 4.23 22.22
N VAL A 140 -34.51 4.24 21.27
CA VAL A 140 -34.74 5.32 20.32
C VAL A 140 -35.41 6.50 21.06
N ASN A 141 -34.60 7.45 21.52
CA ASN A 141 -35.05 8.83 21.63
C ASN A 141 -34.73 9.51 20.29
N GLY A 142 -35.77 9.99 19.59
CA GLY A 142 -35.66 10.58 18.26
C GLY A 142 -34.62 11.71 18.21
N PRO A 143 -33.88 11.88 17.10
CA PRO A 143 -32.78 12.83 17.06
C PRO A 143 -33.34 14.26 17.15
N ARG A 144 -32.94 15.00 18.19
CA ARG A 144 -32.91 16.46 18.11
C ARG A 144 -32.03 16.79 16.91
N SER A 145 -32.62 17.36 15.86
CA SER A 145 -31.89 17.72 14.63
C SER A 145 -30.75 18.65 14.99
N ALA A 146 -29.51 18.18 14.85
CA ALA A 146 -28.35 19.04 14.94
C ALA A 146 -28.50 20.20 13.95
N PRO A 147 -28.10 21.43 14.32
CA PRO A 147 -28.23 22.57 13.41
C PRO A 147 -27.51 22.29 12.09
N VAL A 148 -28.19 22.54 10.98
CA VAL A 148 -27.62 22.37 9.64
C VAL A 148 -26.54 23.43 9.45
N LEU A 149 -25.29 23.00 9.42
CA LEU A 149 -24.15 23.88 9.20
C LEU A 149 -24.13 24.32 7.72
N ARG A 150 -23.94 25.61 7.48
CA ARG A 150 -23.80 26.20 6.15
C ARG A 150 -22.36 26.63 5.89
N GLY A 151 -22.06 26.86 4.61
CA GLY A 151 -20.75 27.31 4.16
C GLY A 151 -20.28 28.60 4.85
N LYS A 152 -21.21 29.52 5.14
CA LYS A 152 -20.93 30.76 5.90
C LYS A 152 -20.39 30.48 7.31
N ASP A 153 -20.89 29.45 7.98
CA ASP A 153 -20.50 29.12 9.36
C ASP A 153 -19.05 28.62 9.41
N ILE A 154 -18.60 27.94 8.35
CA ILE A 154 -17.20 27.55 8.16
C ILE A 154 -16.34 28.78 7.84
N ILE A 155 -16.78 29.65 6.92
CA ILE A 155 -16.03 30.85 6.51
C ILE A 155 -15.77 31.77 7.71
N GLU A 156 -16.79 32.03 8.54
CA GLU A 156 -16.66 32.88 9.74
C GLU A 156 -15.63 32.31 10.72
N ARG A 157 -15.62 31.00 10.95
CA ARG A 157 -14.64 30.34 11.81
C ARG A 157 -13.24 30.34 11.21
N VAL A 158 -13.11 30.15 9.89
CA VAL A 158 -11.83 30.26 9.18
C VAL A 158 -11.24 31.66 9.37
N LEU A 159 -12.02 32.72 9.20
CA LEU A 159 -11.53 34.10 9.40
C LEU A 159 -11.11 34.34 10.87
N LYS A 160 -11.89 33.82 11.83
CA LYS A 160 -11.55 33.86 13.27
C LYS A 160 -10.22 33.17 13.56
N TYR A 161 -10.00 31.96 13.05
CA TYR A 161 -8.76 31.22 13.30
C TYR A 161 -7.57 31.74 12.48
N ARG A 162 -7.80 32.37 11.32
CA ARG A 162 -6.73 33.06 10.57
C ARG A 162 -6.04 34.09 11.44
N GLN A 163 -6.82 34.94 12.11
CA GLN A 163 -6.24 35.95 13.00
C GLN A 163 -5.45 35.30 14.14
N LYS A 164 -6.01 34.28 14.79
CA LYS A 164 -5.32 33.55 15.86
C LYS A 164 -4.00 32.90 15.42
N VAL A 165 -3.93 32.39 14.20
CA VAL A 165 -2.70 31.80 13.64
C VAL A 165 -1.65 32.87 13.36
N ILE A 166 -2.05 34.02 12.84
CA ILE A 166 -1.14 35.17 12.63
C ILE A 166 -0.57 35.65 13.96
N ASP A 167 -1.42 35.76 14.99
CA ASP A 167 -1.03 36.23 16.31
C ASP A 167 -0.12 35.22 17.05
N LEU A 168 -0.18 33.94 16.69
CA LEU A 168 0.62 32.87 17.30
C LEU A 168 2.10 32.95 16.88
N TRP A 169 2.38 33.36 15.63
CA TRP A 169 3.73 33.44 15.07
C TRP A 169 4.03 34.85 14.51
N PRO A 170 4.12 35.88 15.37
CA PRO A 170 4.24 37.27 14.93
C PRO A 170 5.57 37.57 14.22
N SER A 171 6.62 36.77 14.44
CA SER A 171 7.93 36.93 13.79
C SER A 171 7.95 36.51 12.32
N GLU A 172 6.98 35.70 11.87
CA GLU A 172 6.98 35.06 10.56
C GLU A 172 6.28 35.90 9.47
N ASN A 173 5.78 37.10 9.80
CA ASN A 173 5.03 37.97 8.89
C ASN A 173 3.90 37.26 8.13
N LEU A 174 3.22 36.30 8.80
CA LEU A 174 2.24 35.40 8.19
C LEU A 174 1.09 36.12 7.48
N ASP A 175 0.68 37.31 7.94
CA ASP A 175 -0.39 38.07 7.28
C ASP A 175 -0.07 38.39 5.81
N SER A 176 1.21 38.55 5.48
CA SER A 176 1.70 38.79 4.11
C SER A 176 2.04 37.51 3.33
N MET A 177 2.36 36.43 4.03
CA MET A 177 2.84 35.18 3.44
C MET A 177 1.72 34.16 3.17
N MET A 178 0.69 34.13 4.01
CA MET A 178 -0.44 33.22 3.85
C MET A 178 -1.24 33.56 2.60
N ASN A 179 -1.16 32.70 1.59
CA ASN A 179 -1.85 32.90 0.33
C ASN A 179 -3.37 32.78 0.52
N MET A 180 -4.10 33.84 0.19
CA MET A 180 -5.57 33.89 0.37
C MET A 180 -6.33 32.98 -0.60
N GLY A 181 -5.79 32.73 -1.79
CA GLY A 181 -6.34 31.77 -2.75
C GLY A 181 -6.20 30.33 -2.24
N GLU A 182 -5.05 29.99 -1.65
CA GLU A 182 -4.83 28.69 -1.00
C GLU A 182 -5.78 28.47 0.18
N LEU A 183 -5.94 29.48 1.05
CA LEU A 183 -6.90 29.42 2.15
C LEU A 183 -8.34 29.27 1.65
N ALA A 184 -8.70 29.96 0.57
CA ALA A 184 -10.01 29.82 -0.07
C ALA A 184 -10.20 28.39 -0.62
N ALA A 185 -9.21 27.82 -1.30
CA ALA A 185 -9.28 26.47 -1.80
C ALA A 185 -9.50 25.44 -0.67
N PHE A 186 -8.73 25.55 0.41
CA PHE A 186 -8.89 24.66 1.57
C PHE A 186 -10.29 24.81 2.20
N THR A 187 -10.77 26.05 2.31
CA THR A 187 -12.12 26.33 2.84
C THR A 187 -13.20 25.73 1.93
N ALA A 188 -13.09 25.89 0.61
CA ALA A 188 -14.02 25.30 -0.36
C ALA A 188 -14.04 23.76 -0.27
N PHE A 189 -12.87 23.14 -0.10
CA PHE A 189 -12.76 21.71 0.09
C PHE A 189 -13.42 21.27 1.40
N ALA A 190 -13.18 22.00 2.50
CA ALA A 190 -13.77 21.73 3.80
C ALA A 190 -15.31 21.89 3.81
N GLN A 191 -15.85 22.85 3.05
CA GLN A 191 -17.30 23.00 2.88
C GLN A 191 -17.94 21.78 2.19
N THR A 192 -17.21 21.11 1.30
CA THR A 192 -17.73 20.00 0.48
C THR A 192 -17.41 18.63 1.07
N PHE A 193 -16.22 18.46 1.66
CA PHE A 193 -15.68 17.19 2.15
C PHE A 193 -15.11 17.33 3.59
N PRO A 194 -15.91 17.80 4.55
CA PRO A 194 -15.40 18.12 5.89
C PRO A 194 -14.83 16.89 6.64
N ASN A 195 -15.37 15.70 6.39
CA ASN A 195 -14.93 14.44 7.01
C ASN A 195 -13.67 13.82 6.38
N ALA A 196 -13.21 14.37 5.25
CA ALA A 196 -12.07 13.85 4.48
C ALA A 196 -11.00 14.92 4.21
N PHE A 197 -11.02 16.02 4.98
CA PHE A 197 -10.11 17.14 4.77
C PHE A 197 -8.65 16.73 5.00
N LEU A 198 -7.88 16.67 3.91
CA LEU A 198 -6.43 16.43 3.89
C LEU A 198 -5.79 17.47 2.94
N ALA A 199 -5.18 18.50 3.52
CA ALA A 199 -4.74 19.69 2.79
C ALA A 199 -3.39 19.50 2.08
N LEU A 200 -3.29 19.93 0.82
CA LEU A 200 -2.02 19.93 0.08
C LEU A 200 -1.29 21.25 0.30
N VAL A 201 -0.22 21.23 1.09
CA VAL A 201 0.32 22.46 1.72
C VAL A 201 1.53 23.06 1.02
N ASP A 202 2.05 22.45 -0.03
CA ASP A 202 3.28 22.88 -0.70
C ASP A 202 3.04 23.50 -2.08
N THR A 203 1.89 24.17 -2.26
CA THR A 203 1.58 24.84 -3.54
C THR A 203 2.35 26.16 -3.69
N TYR A 204 2.50 26.92 -2.59
CA TYR A 204 3.21 28.21 -2.58
C TYR A 204 4.41 28.17 -1.63
N ASP A 205 4.14 28.07 -0.32
CA ASP A 205 5.15 27.90 0.71
C ASP A 205 4.58 27.00 1.82
N THR A 206 5.29 25.92 2.12
CA THR A 206 4.84 24.90 3.06
C THR A 206 4.65 25.45 4.48
N LEU A 207 5.64 26.17 5.01
CA LEU A 207 5.68 26.53 6.43
C LEU A 207 5.06 27.91 6.69
N CYS A 208 5.10 28.81 5.71
CA CYS A 208 4.62 30.18 5.85
C CYS A 208 3.23 30.42 5.21
N SER A 209 2.72 29.47 4.40
CA SER A 209 1.38 29.57 3.80
C SER A 209 0.54 28.32 4.04
N GLY A 210 0.93 27.18 3.50
CA GLY A 210 0.06 26.01 3.43
C GLY A 210 -0.25 25.38 4.79
N VAL A 211 0.76 25.15 5.63
CA VAL A 211 0.56 24.59 6.98
C VAL A 211 -0.23 25.55 7.87
N PRO A 212 0.09 26.86 7.94
CA PRO A 212 -0.76 27.84 8.61
C PRO A 212 -2.21 27.82 8.10
N ASN A 213 -2.43 27.88 6.79
CA ASN A 213 -3.77 27.83 6.19
C ASN A 213 -4.53 26.52 6.52
N ALA A 214 -3.83 25.39 6.52
CA ALA A 214 -4.42 24.10 6.88
C ALA A 214 -4.80 24.05 8.37
N LEU A 215 -4.00 24.63 9.27
CA LEU A 215 -4.30 24.74 10.70
C LEU A 215 -5.53 25.61 10.95
N VAL A 216 -5.65 26.74 10.24
CA VAL A 216 -6.84 27.61 10.30
C VAL A 216 -8.12 26.82 9.99
N VAL A 217 -8.12 26.12 8.85
CA VAL A 217 -9.30 25.36 8.40
C VAL A 217 -9.55 24.15 9.30
N SER A 218 -8.50 23.48 9.78
CA SER A 218 -8.62 22.34 10.68
C SER A 218 -9.21 22.74 12.03
N ALA A 219 -8.80 23.87 12.60
CA ALA A 219 -9.36 24.40 13.84
C ALA A 219 -10.84 24.79 13.67
N ALA A 220 -11.19 25.41 12.54
CA ALA A 220 -12.57 25.73 12.20
C ALA A 220 -13.45 24.48 12.09
N LEU A 221 -12.94 23.41 11.47
CA LEU A 221 -13.62 22.12 11.36
C LEU A 221 -13.80 21.43 12.72
N LEU A 222 -12.76 21.44 13.57
CA LEU A 222 -12.83 20.89 14.93
C LEU A 222 -13.86 21.64 15.79
N GLU A 223 -13.92 22.97 15.72
CA GLU A 223 -14.95 23.77 16.41
C GLU A 223 -16.37 23.41 15.92
N CYS A 224 -16.51 22.90 14.69
CA CYS A 224 -17.78 22.43 14.14
C CYS A 224 -18.07 20.94 14.39
N GLY A 225 -17.20 20.23 15.13
CA GLY A 225 -17.36 18.80 15.43
C GLY A 225 -16.92 17.84 14.33
N TYR A 226 -16.14 18.30 13.34
CA TYR A 226 -15.52 17.43 12.33
C TYR A 226 -14.10 17.05 12.72
N HIS A 227 -13.62 15.94 12.16
CA HIS A 227 -12.26 15.45 12.38
C HIS A 227 -11.44 15.54 11.08
N PRO A 228 -10.73 16.66 10.85
CA PRO A 228 -9.82 16.78 9.72
C PRO A 228 -8.73 15.69 9.78
N ARG A 229 -8.34 15.18 8.61
CA ARG A 229 -7.37 14.08 8.49
C ARG A 229 -5.94 14.60 8.67
N GLY A 230 -5.62 15.77 8.12
CA GLY A 230 -4.32 16.43 8.30
C GLY A 230 -3.81 17.13 7.06
N ILE A 231 -2.51 16.98 6.75
CA ILE A 231 -1.86 17.60 5.59
C ILE A 231 -1.11 16.59 4.69
N ARG A 232 -0.79 17.00 3.47
CA ARG A 232 0.05 16.28 2.52
C ARG A 232 1.21 17.16 2.05
N LEU A 233 2.43 16.64 2.20
CA LEU A 233 3.68 17.17 1.65
C LEU A 233 4.00 16.44 0.33
N ASP A 234 4.26 17.16 -0.76
CA ASP A 234 4.55 16.60 -2.09
C ASP A 234 5.91 17.09 -2.64
N SER A 235 6.74 17.75 -1.83
CA SER A 235 8.04 18.29 -2.24
C SER A 235 8.90 18.69 -1.04
N GLY A 236 10.17 19.02 -1.31
CA GLY A 236 11.15 19.46 -0.31
C GLY A 236 11.77 18.31 0.49
N ASP A 237 12.50 18.68 1.54
CA ASP A 237 13.07 17.71 2.50
C ASP A 237 11.95 17.19 3.42
N LEU A 238 11.42 16.02 3.11
CA LEU A 238 10.29 15.43 3.82
C LEU A 238 10.60 15.11 5.29
N ALA A 239 11.84 14.75 5.62
CA ALA A 239 12.24 14.46 6.99
C ALA A 239 12.21 15.74 7.82
N TYR A 240 12.88 16.80 7.34
CA TYR A 240 12.88 18.12 7.96
C TYR A 240 11.47 18.71 8.06
N LEU A 241 10.76 18.80 6.93
CA LEU A 241 9.45 19.43 6.88
C LEU A 241 8.45 18.73 7.79
N SER A 242 8.44 17.39 7.84
CA SER A 242 7.52 16.67 8.73
C SER A 242 7.74 17.02 10.22
N ARG A 243 9.00 17.18 10.65
CA ARG A 243 9.33 17.56 12.04
C ARG A 243 8.90 18.99 12.35
N GLU A 244 9.16 19.94 11.45
CA GLU A 244 8.71 21.32 11.64
C GLU A 244 7.19 21.43 11.65
N VAL A 245 6.50 20.72 10.76
CA VAL A 245 5.03 20.66 10.76
C VAL A 245 4.50 20.11 12.08
N ARG A 246 5.09 19.03 12.61
CA ARG A 246 4.66 18.46 13.89
C ARG A 246 4.82 19.45 15.04
N LYS A 247 5.89 20.25 15.06
CA LYS A 247 6.05 21.33 16.06
C LYS A 247 4.93 22.36 15.94
N LEU A 248 4.66 22.87 14.74
CA LEU A 248 3.58 23.82 14.50
C LEU A 248 2.20 23.27 14.92
N PHE A 249 1.96 21.98 14.69
CA PHE A 249 0.75 21.30 15.14
C PHE A 249 0.61 21.30 16.66
N HIS A 250 1.69 21.01 17.39
CA HIS A 250 1.67 21.02 18.86
C HIS A 250 1.52 22.42 19.44
N GLU A 251 2.19 23.42 18.85
CA GLU A 251 2.06 24.83 19.26
C GLU A 251 0.63 25.35 19.06
N ALA A 252 0.04 25.12 17.89
CA ALA A 252 -1.34 25.48 17.62
C ALA A 252 -2.33 24.72 18.51
N ALA A 253 -2.09 23.42 18.75
CA ALA A 253 -2.92 22.62 19.65
C ALA A 253 -2.94 23.17 21.07
N ALA A 254 -1.77 23.60 21.59
CA ALA A 254 -1.67 24.21 22.91
C ALA A 254 -2.33 25.59 22.93
N ALA A 255 -2.04 26.45 21.94
CA ALA A 255 -2.55 27.82 21.87
C ALA A 255 -4.07 27.90 21.70
N PHE A 256 -4.66 26.94 20.98
CA PHE A 256 -6.10 26.92 20.72
C PHE A 256 -6.87 26.01 21.67
N GLU A 257 -6.20 25.37 22.62
CA GLU A 257 -6.76 24.36 23.53
C GLU A 257 -7.47 23.22 22.77
N MET A 258 -6.88 22.83 21.64
CA MET A 258 -7.41 21.82 20.70
C MET A 258 -6.39 20.70 20.52
N PRO A 259 -6.34 19.70 21.44
CA PRO A 259 -5.34 18.64 21.40
C PRO A 259 -5.40 17.76 20.14
N ASP A 260 -6.55 17.76 19.45
CA ASP A 260 -6.72 17.04 18.17
C ASP A 260 -5.87 17.63 17.03
N LEU A 261 -5.53 18.93 17.07
CA LEU A 261 -4.62 19.54 16.09
C LEU A 261 -3.22 18.92 16.13
N GLY A 262 -2.73 18.58 17.34
CA GLY A 262 -1.44 17.92 17.53
C GLY A 262 -1.39 16.51 16.94
N ARG A 263 -2.57 15.89 16.75
CA ARG A 263 -2.75 14.51 16.26
C ARG A 263 -3.10 14.43 14.77
N LEU A 264 -3.15 15.56 14.06
CA LEU A 264 -3.35 15.59 12.61
C LEU A 264 -2.28 14.75 11.90
N LYS A 265 -2.68 14.03 10.86
CA LYS A 265 -1.79 13.15 10.12
C LYS A 265 -0.94 13.92 9.12
N ILE A 266 0.32 13.52 9.00
CA ILE A 266 1.23 14.04 7.98
C ILE A 266 1.37 12.96 6.91
N ALA A 267 0.80 13.24 5.73
CA ALA A 267 1.01 12.43 4.54
C ALA A 267 2.19 12.99 3.73
N ALA A 268 2.99 12.10 3.15
CA ALA A 268 4.04 12.45 2.21
C ALA A 268 3.85 11.73 0.88
N SER A 269 4.09 12.44 -0.21
CA SER A 269 4.13 11.90 -1.57
C SER A 269 5.37 12.43 -2.32
N ASN A 270 5.42 12.22 -3.63
CA ASN A 270 6.50 12.57 -4.56
C ASN A 270 7.72 11.64 -4.58
N ASP A 271 7.87 10.93 -5.70
CA ASP A 271 8.98 10.04 -6.06
C ASP A 271 9.53 9.12 -4.94
N LEU A 272 8.66 8.76 -4.00
CA LEU A 272 8.94 7.81 -2.94
C LEU A 272 9.24 6.42 -3.52
N ASN A 273 10.32 5.82 -3.04
CA ASN A 273 10.67 4.40 -3.24
C ASN A 273 11.18 3.82 -1.92
N GLU A 274 11.50 2.53 -1.87
CA GLU A 274 11.93 1.87 -0.64
C GLU A 274 13.22 2.46 -0.03
N VAL A 275 14.12 3.01 -0.86
CA VAL A 275 15.39 3.59 -0.43
C VAL A 275 15.15 4.94 0.20
N VAL A 276 14.35 5.80 -0.44
CA VAL A 276 13.98 7.13 0.08
C VAL A 276 13.23 6.98 1.41
N ILE A 277 12.26 6.07 1.48
CA ILE A 277 11.51 5.82 2.72
C ILE A 277 12.44 5.35 3.84
N SER A 278 13.39 4.45 3.54
CA SER A 278 14.38 4.02 4.53
C SER A 278 15.27 5.17 5.00
N SER A 279 15.75 6.04 4.08
CA SER A 279 16.58 7.20 4.43
C SER A 279 15.84 8.16 5.36
N VAL A 280 14.62 8.55 4.99
CA VAL A 280 13.78 9.47 5.78
C VAL A 280 13.49 8.88 7.16
N ARG A 281 13.31 7.56 7.28
CA ARG A 281 13.16 6.86 8.57
C ARG A 281 14.43 6.90 9.40
N ASP A 282 15.58 6.64 8.78
CA ASP A 282 16.86 6.60 9.47
C ASP A 282 17.29 8.01 9.96
N GLU A 283 16.85 9.07 9.28
CA GLU A 283 16.99 10.49 9.70
C GLU A 283 16.01 10.92 10.80
N GLY A 284 14.97 10.14 11.05
CA GLY A 284 13.87 10.45 11.97
C GLY A 284 12.86 11.44 11.38
N HIS A 285 11.63 10.97 11.14
CA HIS A 285 10.54 11.75 10.56
C HIS A 285 9.26 11.68 11.39
N GLU A 286 8.33 12.59 11.13
CA GLU A 286 6.99 12.66 11.76
C GLU A 286 5.85 12.28 10.79
N ILE A 287 6.20 11.76 9.61
CA ILE A 287 5.26 11.24 8.59
C ILE A 287 4.46 10.05 9.14
N ASP A 288 3.15 10.08 8.94
CA ASP A 288 2.19 9.03 9.29
C ASP A 288 1.79 8.18 8.09
N ILE A 289 1.71 8.79 6.90
CA ILE A 289 1.15 8.19 5.68
C ILE A 289 2.13 8.40 4.52
N PHE A 290 2.48 7.34 3.78
CA PHE A 290 3.20 7.47 2.51
C PHE A 290 2.27 7.15 1.34
N ALA A 291 2.08 8.13 0.45
CA ALA A 291 1.30 8.00 -0.76
C ALA A 291 2.24 7.86 -1.97
N ILE A 292 2.25 6.67 -2.57
CA ILE A 292 3.28 6.25 -3.52
C ILE A 292 2.68 6.02 -4.90
N GLY A 293 3.32 6.61 -5.90
CA GLY A 293 2.86 6.59 -7.29
C GLY A 293 3.77 5.78 -8.21
N THR A 294 4.57 6.48 -9.01
CA THR A 294 5.33 5.93 -10.14
C THR A 294 6.19 4.71 -9.78
N ASN A 295 7.03 4.81 -8.74
CA ASN A 295 7.95 3.75 -8.36
C ASN A 295 7.24 2.45 -7.97
N LEU A 296 6.01 2.55 -7.44
CA LEU A 296 5.20 1.41 -7.05
C LEU A 296 4.59 0.71 -8.26
N VAL A 297 3.78 1.44 -9.05
CA VAL A 297 2.93 0.83 -10.10
C VAL A 297 3.68 0.49 -11.38
N THR A 298 4.82 1.14 -11.62
CA THR A 298 5.68 0.84 -12.78
C THR A 298 6.83 -0.10 -12.43
N CYS A 299 7.04 -0.37 -11.13
CA CYS A 299 8.18 -1.13 -10.62
C CYS A 299 9.50 -0.60 -11.18
N GLN A 300 9.69 0.72 -11.15
CA GLN A 300 10.71 1.45 -11.92
C GLN A 300 12.13 0.88 -11.83
N ALA A 301 12.54 0.39 -10.65
CA ALA A 301 13.86 -0.23 -10.46
C ALA A 301 14.05 -1.52 -11.28
N GLN A 302 12.97 -2.28 -11.49
CA GLN A 302 12.96 -3.51 -12.27
C GLN A 302 11.54 -3.75 -12.84
N PRO A 303 11.21 -3.22 -14.04
CA PRO A 303 9.84 -3.24 -14.57
C PRO A 303 9.40 -4.61 -15.13
N ALA A 304 10.16 -5.67 -14.89
CA ALA A 304 9.83 -7.04 -15.28
C ALA A 304 10.42 -8.05 -14.27
N LEU A 305 9.66 -9.10 -13.94
CA LEU A 305 10.10 -10.13 -13.00
C LEU A 305 11.03 -11.18 -13.64
N GLY A 306 10.76 -11.56 -14.89
CA GLY A 306 11.55 -12.57 -15.61
C GLY A 306 11.05 -14.00 -15.44
N MET A 307 9.74 -14.21 -15.25
CA MET A 307 9.19 -15.56 -15.26
C MET A 307 9.34 -16.24 -16.62
N VAL A 308 9.42 -17.57 -16.58
CA VAL A 308 9.53 -18.40 -17.78
C VAL A 308 8.49 -19.53 -17.75
N TYR A 309 8.03 -19.91 -18.93
CA TYR A 309 7.23 -21.11 -19.15
C TYR A 309 8.07 -22.15 -19.89
N LYS A 310 7.99 -23.41 -19.46
CA LYS A 310 8.84 -24.50 -19.97
C LYS A 310 8.09 -25.82 -19.97
N LEU A 311 8.15 -26.54 -21.09
CA LEU A 311 7.75 -27.95 -21.17
C LEU A 311 8.74 -28.79 -20.36
N VAL A 312 8.22 -29.58 -19.42
CA VAL A 312 9.03 -30.45 -18.55
C VAL A 312 8.73 -31.94 -18.75
N GLU A 313 7.61 -32.27 -19.38
CA GLU A 313 7.15 -33.64 -19.61
C GLU A 313 6.18 -33.65 -20.79
N LEU A 314 6.30 -34.63 -21.68
CA LEU A 314 5.40 -34.88 -22.82
C LEU A 314 5.12 -36.38 -22.91
N ASP A 315 3.84 -36.77 -22.87
CA ASP A 315 3.40 -38.17 -22.93
C ASP A 315 4.15 -39.10 -21.94
N GLY A 316 4.41 -38.59 -20.73
CA GLY A 316 5.16 -39.29 -19.66
C GLY A 316 6.69 -39.27 -19.83
N ALA A 317 7.21 -38.77 -20.94
CA ALA A 317 8.64 -38.61 -21.18
C ALA A 317 9.16 -37.27 -20.67
N ALA A 318 10.23 -37.33 -19.87
CA ALA A 318 10.93 -36.17 -19.33
C ALA A 318 11.49 -35.27 -20.44
N CYS A 319 11.23 -33.97 -20.35
CA CYS A 319 11.74 -32.95 -21.28
C CYS A 319 12.67 -31.97 -20.57
N MET A 320 13.83 -31.70 -21.16
CA MET A 320 14.81 -30.75 -20.63
C MET A 320 15.35 -29.85 -21.73
N LYS A 321 15.20 -28.53 -21.56
CA LYS A 321 15.89 -27.54 -22.36
C LYS A 321 17.31 -27.39 -21.83
N VAL A 322 18.29 -27.77 -22.65
CA VAL A 322 19.71 -27.58 -22.36
C VAL A 322 20.13 -26.15 -22.70
N SER A 323 21.11 -25.64 -21.97
CA SER A 323 21.65 -24.29 -22.14
C SER A 323 23.16 -24.34 -21.98
N GLN A 324 23.89 -23.46 -22.67
CA GLN A 324 25.35 -23.32 -22.49
C GLN A 324 25.71 -22.91 -21.05
N VAL A 325 24.79 -22.22 -20.37
CA VAL A 325 24.86 -21.92 -18.93
C VAL A 325 24.03 -22.95 -18.18
N PHE A 326 24.68 -23.77 -17.34
CA PHE A 326 24.05 -24.88 -16.62
C PHE A 326 22.87 -24.43 -15.75
N GLU A 327 23.00 -23.28 -15.08
CA GLU A 327 21.95 -22.70 -14.23
C GLU A 327 20.69 -22.26 -15.00
N LYS A 328 20.79 -22.13 -16.34
CA LYS A 328 19.68 -21.80 -17.24
C LYS A 328 19.06 -23.03 -17.90
N ALA A 329 19.52 -24.23 -17.57
CA ALA A 329 18.86 -25.46 -17.99
C ALA A 329 17.58 -25.68 -17.17
N SER A 330 16.52 -26.16 -17.81
CA SER A 330 15.25 -26.43 -17.12
C SER A 330 15.31 -27.77 -16.37
N LEU A 331 14.64 -27.88 -15.22
CA LEU A 331 14.51 -29.18 -14.56
C LEU A 331 13.45 -30.05 -15.26
N PRO A 332 13.76 -31.30 -15.62
CA PRO A 332 12.82 -32.21 -16.28
C PRO A 332 11.73 -32.75 -15.34
N CYS A 333 10.75 -33.44 -15.92
CA CYS A 333 9.64 -34.16 -15.29
C CYS A 333 8.58 -33.27 -14.61
N LYS A 334 7.40 -33.84 -14.40
CA LYS A 334 6.36 -33.27 -13.54
C LYS A 334 6.85 -33.24 -12.08
N LYS A 335 6.86 -32.04 -11.49
CA LYS A 335 7.35 -31.81 -10.12
C LYS A 335 6.27 -31.28 -9.19
N GLU A 336 6.41 -31.58 -7.91
CA GLU A 336 5.71 -30.94 -6.80
C GLU A 336 6.69 -30.10 -5.97
N ALA A 337 6.17 -29.07 -5.31
CA ALA A 337 6.95 -28.15 -4.48
C ALA A 337 6.39 -28.11 -3.06
N TYR A 338 7.28 -28.23 -2.07
CA TYR A 338 6.94 -28.25 -0.66
C TYR A 338 7.79 -27.27 0.12
N ARG A 339 7.17 -26.41 0.92
CA ARG A 339 7.89 -25.58 1.88
C ARG A 339 8.04 -26.30 3.20
N LEU A 340 9.28 -26.41 3.65
CA LEU A 340 9.65 -27.06 4.90
C LEU A 340 9.92 -26.00 5.97
N PHE A 341 9.37 -26.18 7.16
CA PHE A 341 9.50 -25.21 8.26
C PHE A 341 10.39 -25.72 9.39
N THR A 342 11.09 -24.82 10.05
CA THR A 342 11.84 -25.11 11.28
C THR A 342 10.91 -25.21 12.49
N LYS A 343 11.40 -25.75 13.61
CA LYS A 343 10.62 -25.82 14.87
C LYS A 343 10.10 -24.45 15.34
N ASP A 344 10.83 -23.38 15.02
CA ASP A 344 10.47 -22.00 15.37
C ASP A 344 9.41 -21.40 14.42
N GLY A 345 8.88 -22.18 13.47
CA GLY A 345 7.83 -21.77 12.54
C GLY A 345 8.30 -20.98 11.31
N ALA A 346 9.61 -20.77 11.16
CA ALA A 346 10.18 -20.07 10.01
C ALA A 346 10.33 -21.00 8.79
N PRO A 347 10.13 -20.51 7.56
CA PRO A 347 10.39 -21.30 6.36
C PRO A 347 11.90 -21.52 6.19
N ALA A 348 12.29 -22.77 5.93
CA ALA A 348 13.69 -23.20 5.90
C ALA A 348 14.21 -23.43 4.48
N VAL A 349 13.47 -24.20 3.68
CA VAL A 349 13.80 -24.57 2.31
C VAL A 349 12.52 -24.83 1.51
N ASP A 350 12.56 -24.59 0.20
CA ASP A 350 11.56 -25.09 -0.74
C ASP A 350 12.10 -26.36 -1.43
N LEU A 351 11.50 -27.51 -1.08
CA LEU A 351 11.87 -28.82 -1.63
C LEU A 351 11.09 -29.09 -2.93
N LEU A 352 11.82 -29.35 -4.00
CA LEU A 352 11.28 -29.88 -5.26
C LEU A 352 11.49 -31.39 -5.32
N GLN A 353 10.45 -32.13 -5.71
CA GLN A 353 10.54 -33.58 -5.96
C GLN A 353 9.66 -33.96 -7.16
N GLU A 354 9.86 -35.17 -7.69
CA GLU A 354 8.98 -35.67 -8.75
C GLU A 354 7.56 -35.87 -8.20
N ALA A 355 6.55 -35.60 -9.03
CA ALA A 355 5.15 -35.68 -8.59
C ALA A 355 4.70 -37.10 -8.25
N LYS A 356 5.43 -38.12 -8.73
CA LYS A 356 5.18 -39.53 -8.40
C LYS A 356 5.74 -39.96 -7.05
N ASP A 357 6.68 -39.18 -6.50
CA ASP A 357 7.31 -39.51 -5.22
C ASP A 357 6.36 -39.20 -4.06
N PRO A 358 6.38 -40.00 -2.98
CA PRO A 358 5.55 -39.73 -1.82
C PRO A 358 5.87 -38.36 -1.22
N PRO A 359 4.87 -37.59 -0.74
CA PRO A 359 5.12 -36.30 -0.10
C PRO A 359 6.07 -36.42 1.09
N PRO A 360 6.89 -35.39 1.36
CA PRO A 360 7.69 -35.32 2.57
C PRO A 360 6.78 -35.33 3.82
N VAL A 361 7.26 -35.93 4.90
CA VAL A 361 6.48 -36.12 6.13
C VAL A 361 7.07 -35.31 7.26
N GLU A 362 6.21 -34.65 8.03
CA GLU A 362 6.57 -33.92 9.24
C GLU A 362 7.29 -34.81 10.25
N GLY A 363 8.30 -34.28 10.94
CA GLY A 363 9.09 -35.01 11.93
C GLY A 363 10.05 -36.07 11.35
N LYS A 364 10.00 -36.37 10.04
CA LYS A 364 10.95 -37.29 9.40
C LYS A 364 12.15 -36.53 8.84
N ARG A 365 13.35 -37.09 9.00
CA ARG A 365 14.58 -36.50 8.48
C ARG A 365 14.62 -36.58 6.96
N ILE A 366 14.80 -35.43 6.31
CA ILE A 366 14.89 -35.26 4.86
C ILE A 366 16.30 -34.80 4.51
N PHE A 367 16.85 -35.34 3.43
CA PHE A 367 18.14 -34.91 2.88
C PHE A 367 17.90 -33.96 1.71
N CYS A 368 18.28 -32.70 1.86
CA CYS A 368 18.10 -31.67 0.84
C CYS A 368 19.46 -31.35 0.19
N ARG A 369 19.50 -31.32 -1.14
CA ARG A 369 20.67 -30.91 -1.93
C ARG A 369 20.32 -29.65 -2.71
N HIS A 370 21.27 -28.74 -2.81
CA HIS A 370 21.16 -27.59 -3.68
C HIS A 370 21.28 -28.03 -5.14
N LEU A 371 20.45 -27.46 -6.01
CA LEU A 371 20.33 -27.88 -7.42
C LEU A 371 21.62 -27.75 -8.24
N TYR A 372 22.47 -26.79 -7.91
CA TYR A 372 23.65 -26.40 -8.73
C TYR A 372 24.98 -26.41 -7.96
N ASP A 373 24.98 -26.79 -6.69
CA ASP A 373 26.18 -26.78 -5.87
C ASP A 373 26.16 -27.96 -4.91
N ASP A 374 26.80 -29.06 -5.32
CA ASP A 374 26.78 -30.33 -4.58
C ASP A 374 27.38 -30.23 -3.17
N ARG A 375 28.17 -29.18 -2.92
CA ARG A 375 28.73 -28.90 -1.59
C ARG A 375 27.67 -28.35 -0.64
N LYS A 376 26.61 -27.73 -1.17
CA LYS A 376 25.48 -27.19 -0.41
C LYS A 376 24.42 -28.27 -0.22
N ARG A 377 24.45 -28.90 0.93
CA ARG A 377 23.51 -29.96 1.33
C ARG A 377 23.21 -29.87 2.81
N CYS A 378 22.02 -30.29 3.21
CA CYS A 378 21.64 -30.32 4.62
C CYS A 378 20.68 -31.47 4.90
N PHE A 379 20.62 -31.86 6.17
CA PHE A 379 19.52 -32.66 6.68
C PHE A 379 18.57 -31.73 7.44
N LEU A 380 17.27 -31.88 7.18
CA LEU A 380 16.24 -31.12 7.87
C LEU A 380 15.22 -32.09 8.46
N VAL A 381 14.76 -31.81 9.67
CA VAL A 381 13.58 -32.46 10.26
C VAL A 381 12.50 -31.39 10.32
N PRO A 382 11.57 -31.33 9.35
CA PRO A 382 10.59 -30.26 9.29
C PRO A 382 9.57 -30.42 10.42
N SER A 383 9.24 -29.31 11.07
CA SER A 383 8.11 -29.24 12.02
C SER A 383 6.77 -29.23 11.30
N LYS A 384 6.74 -28.64 10.10
CA LYS A 384 5.59 -28.53 9.23
C LYS A 384 6.02 -28.70 7.77
N VAL A 385 5.17 -29.34 6.98
CA VAL A 385 5.33 -29.50 5.53
C VAL A 385 4.14 -28.88 4.82
N GLN A 386 4.38 -27.86 4.00
CA GLN A 386 3.33 -27.22 3.20
C GLN A 386 3.51 -27.55 1.72
N ARG A 387 2.54 -28.24 1.12
CA ARG A 387 2.46 -28.36 -0.35
C ARG A 387 2.08 -27.00 -0.96
N LEU A 388 2.88 -26.50 -1.89
CA LEU A 388 2.70 -25.17 -2.47
C LEU A 388 1.74 -25.17 -3.67
N LEU A 389 1.80 -26.20 -4.52
CA LEU A 389 0.92 -26.33 -5.68
C LEU A 389 -0.42 -26.96 -5.27
N GLN A 390 -1.51 -26.30 -5.62
CA GLN A 390 -2.87 -26.77 -5.38
C GLN A 390 -3.63 -26.87 -6.72
N PRO A 391 -4.51 -27.87 -6.89
CA PRO A 391 -5.32 -28.00 -8.09
C PRO A 391 -6.46 -26.97 -8.04
N TYR A 392 -6.37 -25.92 -8.86
CA TYR A 392 -7.45 -24.93 -9.01
C TYR A 392 -8.42 -25.31 -10.11
N ILE A 393 -7.91 -25.81 -11.24
CA ILE A 393 -8.69 -26.21 -12.40
C ILE A 393 -8.38 -27.67 -12.71
N SER A 394 -9.43 -28.47 -12.87
CA SER A 394 -9.34 -29.86 -13.31
C SER A 394 -10.34 -30.10 -14.44
N HIS A 395 -9.86 -30.65 -15.56
CA HIS A 395 -10.67 -30.90 -16.76
C HIS A 395 -11.52 -29.69 -17.21
N GLY A 396 -10.93 -28.50 -17.18
CA GLY A 396 -11.58 -27.25 -17.58
C GLY A 396 -12.60 -26.69 -16.59
N LYS A 397 -12.76 -27.30 -15.40
CA LYS A 397 -13.66 -26.83 -14.34
C LYS A 397 -12.86 -26.36 -13.13
N LEU A 398 -13.32 -25.28 -12.51
CA LEU A 398 -12.81 -24.84 -11.21
C LEU A 398 -13.15 -25.94 -10.17
N VAL A 399 -12.14 -26.40 -9.43
CA VAL A 399 -12.27 -27.42 -8.38
C VAL A 399 -11.88 -26.92 -7.00
N LEU A 400 -11.26 -25.75 -6.94
CA LEU A 400 -10.94 -25.04 -5.70
C LEU A 400 -11.21 -23.56 -5.93
N GLU A 401 -12.01 -22.97 -5.05
CA GLU A 401 -12.25 -21.53 -5.08
C GLU A 401 -10.96 -20.76 -4.73
N PRO A 402 -10.63 -19.69 -5.47
CA PRO A 402 -9.54 -18.81 -5.08
C PRO A 402 -9.86 -18.07 -3.79
N LEU A 403 -8.80 -17.72 -3.05
CA LEU A 403 -8.93 -16.84 -1.90
C LEU A 403 -9.52 -15.50 -2.33
N SER A 404 -10.34 -14.90 -1.45
CA SER A 404 -10.68 -13.50 -1.55
C SER A 404 -9.43 -12.61 -1.47
N LEU A 405 -9.53 -11.37 -1.95
CA LEU A 405 -8.40 -10.44 -1.91
C LEU A 405 -7.90 -10.21 -0.47
N GLU A 406 -8.82 -10.15 0.50
CA GLU A 406 -8.47 -9.96 1.91
C GLU A 406 -7.79 -11.19 2.51
N GLU A 407 -8.27 -12.40 2.20
CA GLU A 407 -7.60 -13.63 2.63
C GLU A 407 -6.19 -13.75 2.03
N ALA A 408 -6.04 -13.42 0.74
CA ALA A 408 -4.75 -13.40 0.07
C ALA A 408 -3.81 -12.33 0.65
N ARG A 409 -4.32 -11.14 0.98
CA ARG A 409 -3.58 -10.08 1.68
C ARG A 409 -3.11 -10.56 3.05
N MET A 410 -4.00 -11.14 3.85
CA MET A 410 -3.66 -11.65 5.18
C MET A 410 -2.63 -12.78 5.13
N GLN A 411 -2.73 -13.65 4.12
CA GLN A 411 -1.72 -14.66 3.84
C GLN A 411 -0.36 -14.03 3.47
N CYS A 412 -0.35 -12.98 2.64
CA CYS A 412 0.86 -12.23 2.29
C CYS A 412 1.51 -11.60 3.52
N ILE A 413 0.74 -10.85 4.31
CA ILE A 413 1.21 -10.15 5.51
C ILE A 413 1.76 -11.15 6.55
N THR A 414 1.03 -12.24 6.80
CA THR A 414 1.48 -13.32 7.70
C THR A 414 2.77 -13.95 7.19
N GLY A 415 2.84 -14.21 5.87
CA GLY A 415 4.02 -14.73 5.20
C GLY A 415 5.23 -13.84 5.40
N LEU A 416 5.11 -12.53 5.11
CA LEU A 416 6.18 -11.54 5.28
C LEU A 416 6.68 -11.47 6.72
N ARG A 417 5.76 -11.50 7.71
CA ARG A 417 6.11 -11.47 9.14
C ARG A 417 6.82 -12.74 9.61
N SER A 418 6.55 -13.88 8.97
CA SER A 418 7.20 -15.16 9.28
C SER A 418 8.60 -15.30 8.69
N LEU A 419 8.97 -14.44 7.72
CA LEU A 419 10.30 -14.48 7.12
C LEU A 419 11.37 -14.01 8.10
N ARG A 420 12.52 -14.67 8.04
CA ARG A 420 13.69 -14.23 8.81
C ARG A 420 14.20 -12.89 8.26
N LYS A 421 14.67 -12.03 9.16
CA LYS A 421 15.12 -10.66 8.82
C LYS A 421 16.25 -10.59 7.80
N ASP A 422 17.07 -11.64 7.67
CA ASP A 422 18.13 -11.74 6.66
C ASP A 422 17.60 -11.92 5.23
N LEU A 423 16.39 -12.46 5.07
CA LEU A 423 15.73 -12.65 3.78
C LEU A 423 15.00 -11.39 3.30
N THR A 424 14.61 -10.52 4.23
CA THR A 424 13.78 -9.34 3.95
C THR A 424 14.58 -8.03 3.89
N ARG A 425 15.92 -8.09 3.95
CA ARG A 425 16.75 -6.88 3.83
C ARG A 425 16.65 -6.31 2.41
N LEU A 426 16.56 -4.98 2.32
CA LEU A 426 16.53 -4.28 1.03
C LEU A 426 17.84 -4.44 0.26
N VAL A 427 18.96 -4.42 0.98
CA VAL A 427 20.32 -4.53 0.43
C VAL A 427 20.90 -5.88 0.77
N ASN A 428 21.37 -6.60 -0.26
CA ASN A 428 22.03 -7.91 -0.17
C ASN A 428 21.30 -8.93 0.73
N PRO A 429 20.01 -9.26 0.43
CA PRO A 429 19.29 -10.29 1.18
C PRO A 429 19.98 -11.65 1.03
N THR A 430 19.87 -12.47 2.07
CA THR A 430 20.36 -13.85 2.02
C THR A 430 19.51 -14.66 1.03
N PRO A 431 20.11 -15.42 0.10
CA PRO A 431 19.35 -16.28 -0.80
C PRO A 431 18.55 -17.33 -0.01
N PHE A 432 17.26 -17.45 -0.32
CA PHE A 432 16.45 -18.55 0.16
C PHE A 432 16.87 -19.86 -0.53
N LYS A 433 16.71 -20.98 0.18
CA LYS A 433 17.28 -22.28 -0.18
C LYS A 433 16.29 -23.20 -0.87
#